data_AF-A0A0G0CMZ4-F1
#
_entry.id   AF-A0A0G0CMZ4-F1
#
_cell.length_a   1.000
_cell.length_b   1.000
_cell.length_c   1.000
_cell.angle_alpha   90.00
_cell.angle_beta   90.00
_cell.angle_gamma   90.00
#
_symmetry.space_group_name_H-M   'P 1'
#
loop_
_entity.id
_entity.type
_entity.pdbx_description
1 polymer ?
#
loop_
_entity_poly.entity_id
_entity_poly.type
_entity_poly.pdbx_seq_one_letter_code
_entity_poly.pdbx_strand_id
1 'polypeptide(L)' 'MDKFKTKDIFEASFIYSQDVDLANLELDSNYYWFVFMQKENAEKLSSLYWSGKAEGNIKKFVDSLKTLKDLVFSRKRD' A
#
# COMPACT_ATOMS: atom_id res chain seq x y z
N MET A 1 17.56 -8.22 3.02
CA MET A 1 16.82 -6.97 2.74
C MET A 1 15.36 -7.34 2.66
N ASP A 2 14.68 -7.13 3.76
CA ASP A 2 13.32 -7.57 4.00
C ASP A 2 12.34 -6.53 3.43
N LYS A 3 11.51 -6.95 2.48
CA LYS A 3 10.48 -6.10 1.85
C LYS A 3 9.10 -6.64 2.23
N PHE A 4 8.17 -5.74 2.54
CA PHE A 4 6.78 -6.11 2.72
C PHE A 4 6.06 -5.99 1.38
N LYS A 5 5.25 -7.00 1.04
CA LYS A 5 4.44 -6.97 -0.18
C LYS A 5 3.00 -7.30 0.15
N THR A 6 2.09 -6.49 -0.38
CA THR A 6 0.66 -6.72 -0.23
C THR A 6 -0.04 -6.60 -1.58
N LYS A 7 -1.08 -7.40 -1.75
CA LYS A 7 -1.98 -7.34 -2.91
C LYS A 7 -3.23 -6.51 -2.62
N ASP A 8 -3.43 -6.14 -1.36
CA ASP A 8 -4.63 -5.45 -0.91
C ASP A 8 -4.44 -3.95 -1.06
N ILE A 9 -5.20 -3.33 -1.97
CA ILE A 9 -5.09 -1.89 -2.22
C ILE A 9 -5.46 -1.07 -1.00
N PHE A 10 -6.41 -1.53 -0.18
CA PHE A 10 -6.80 -0.83 1.05
C PHE A 10 -5.68 -0.86 2.08
N GLU A 11 -5.09 -2.02 2.33
CA GLU A 11 -3.94 -2.14 3.24
C GLU A 11 -2.75 -1.33 2.73
N ALA A 12 -2.43 -1.42 1.44
CA ALA A 12 -1.36 -0.63 0.81
C ALA A 12 -1.61 0.87 0.96
N SER A 13 -2.85 1.32 0.79
CA SER A 13 -3.22 2.73 0.95
C SER A 13 -3.09 3.19 2.40
N PHE A 14 -3.42 2.33 3.36
CA PHE A 14 -3.23 2.62 4.77
C PHE A 14 -1.74 2.76 5.09
N ILE A 15 -0.92 1.81 4.67
CA ILE A 15 0.54 1.85 4.85
C ILE A 15 1.13 3.10 4.21
N TYR A 16 0.76 3.40 2.97
CA TYR A 16 1.21 4.59 2.24
C TYR A 16 0.77 5.90 2.92
N SER A 17 -0.44 5.94 3.49
CA SER A 17 -0.95 7.12 4.21
C SER A 17 -0.17 7.47 5.48
N GLN A 18 0.61 6.52 6.00
CA GLN A 18 1.45 6.64 7.20
C GLN A 18 2.89 7.03 6.85
N ASP A 19 3.11 7.62 5.68
CA ASP A 19 4.44 8.09 5.23
C ASP A 19 5.42 6.94 4.93
N VAL A 20 4.90 5.75 4.61
CA VAL A 20 5.73 4.61 4.19
C VAL A 20 5.85 4.61 2.67
N ASP A 21 7.08 4.85 2.20
CA ASP A 21 7.39 4.83 0.77
C ASP A 21 7.11 3.47 0.12
N LEU A 22 6.30 3.53 -0.94
CA LEU A 22 6.13 2.42 -1.87
C LEU A 22 7.40 2.28 -2.70
N ALA A 23 8.13 1.20 -2.48
CA ALA A 23 9.38 0.89 -3.17
C ALA A 23 9.15 0.64 -4.66
N ASN A 24 8.17 -0.21 -4.95
CA ASN A 24 7.82 -0.59 -6.30
C ASN A 24 6.43 -1.20 -6.31
N LEU A 25 5.89 -1.34 -7.51
CA LEU A 25 4.63 -2.01 -7.76
C LEU A 25 4.89 -3.10 -8.78
N GLU A 26 4.67 -4.35 -8.42
CA GLU A 26 4.93 -5.49 -9.30
C GLU A 26 3.60 -6.02 -9.84
N LEU A 27 3.49 -6.11 -11.17
CA LEU A 27 2.35 -6.74 -11.81
C LEU A 27 2.65 -8.24 -11.95
N ASP A 28 1.84 -9.07 -11.29
CA ASP A 28 1.90 -10.53 -11.39
C ASP A 28 0.65 -11.03 -12.11
N SER A 29 0.78 -11.23 -13.43
CA SER A 29 -0.25 -11.64 -14.41
C SER A 29 -1.55 -10.82 -14.42
N ASN A 30 -2.31 -10.83 -13.34
CA ASN A 30 -3.59 -10.14 -13.17
C ASN A 30 -3.70 -9.36 -11.84
N TYR A 31 -2.70 -9.47 -10.97
CA TYR A 31 -2.69 -8.84 -9.64
C TYR A 31 -1.54 -7.86 -9.52
N TYR A 32 -1.76 -6.78 -8.77
CA TYR A 32 -0.73 -5.81 -8.45
C TYR A 32 -0.23 -6.02 -7.03
N TRP A 33 1.07 -6.21 -6.88
CA TRP A 33 1.77 -6.31 -5.61
C TRP A 33 2.42 -4.99 -5.28
N PHE A 34 1.97 -4.36 -4.20
CA PHE A 34 2.54 -3.16 -3.63
C PHE A 34 3.72 -3.56 -2.74
N VAL A 35 4.94 -3.18 -3.16
CA VAL A 35 6.18 -3.52 -2.46
C VAL A 35 6.66 -2.31 -1.67
N PHE A 36 6.83 -2.48 -0.37
CA PHE A 36 7.32 -1.45 0.56
C PHE A 36 8.72 -1.83 1.07
N MET A 37 9.64 -0.87 1.13
CA MET A 37 11.01 -1.13 1.61
C MET A 37 11.08 -1.32 3.12
N GLN A 38 10.19 -0.66 3.86
CA GLN A 38 10.19 -0.65 5.32
C GLN A 38 9.32 -1.79 5.86
N LYS A 39 9.81 -3.04 5.81
CA LYS A 39 9.00 -4.21 6.19
C LYS A 39 8.45 -4.11 7.61
N GLU A 40 9.28 -3.78 8.60
CA GLU A 40 8.83 -3.71 10.01
C GLU A 40 7.68 -2.72 10.21
N ASN A 41 7.78 -1.53 9.60
CA ASN A 41 6.71 -0.52 9.68
C ASN A 41 5.45 -0.99 8.93
N ALA A 42 5.60 -1.48 7.70
CA ALA A 42 4.49 -1.95 6.90
C ALA A 42 3.76 -3.14 7.55
N GLU A 43 4.49 -4.08 8.15
CA GLU A 43 3.95 -5.26 8.82
C GLU A 43 3.21 -4.87 10.10
N LYS A 44 3.76 -3.93 10.89
CA LYS A 44 3.09 -3.38 12.07
C LYS A 44 1.79 -2.66 11.69
N LEU A 45 1.82 -1.84 10.65
CA LEU A 45 0.65 -1.12 10.14
C LEU A 45 -0.41 -2.07 9.56
N SER A 46 0.02 -3.08 8.81
CA SER A 46 -0.85 -4.17 8.33
C SER A 46 -1.53 -4.88 9.52
N SER A 47 -0.76 -5.25 10.55
CA SER A 47 -1.32 -5.89 11.74
C SER A 47 -2.32 -5.00 12.47
N LEU A 48 -2.09 -3.69 12.56
CA LEU A 48 -3.04 -2.73 13.13
C LEU A 48 -4.32 -2.61 12.30
N TYR A 49 -4.18 -2.59 10.97
CA TYR A 49 -5.30 -2.58 10.04
C TYR A 49 -6.20 -3.80 10.20
N TRP A 50 -5.61 -5.01 10.18
CA TRP A 50 -6.37 -6.26 10.38
C TRP A 50 -6.97 -6.40 11.78
N SER A 51 -6.31 -5.83 12.80
CA SER A 51 -6.81 -5.84 14.17
C SER A 51 -7.89 -4.78 14.44
N GLY A 52 -8.27 -3.98 13.43
CA GLY A 52 -9.24 -2.89 13.59
C GLY A 52 -8.74 -1.71 14.44
N LYS A 53 -7.42 -1.61 14.64
CA LYS A 53 -6.73 -0.54 15.39
C LYS A 53 -5.97 0.41 14.46
N ALA A 54 -6.30 0.42 13.18
CA ALA A 54 -5.74 1.37 12.22
C ALA A 54 -6.26 2.77 12.54
N GLU A 55 -5.37 3.61 13.07
CA GLU A 55 -5.63 5.02 13.31
C GLU A 55 -4.86 5.87 12.28
N GLY A 56 -5.53 6.87 11.72
CA GLY A 56 -4.93 7.70 10.69
C GLY A 56 -5.90 8.74 10.15
N ASN A 57 -5.35 9.67 9.37
CA ASN A 57 -6.17 10.67 8.73
C ASN A 57 -6.91 10.04 7.53
N ILE A 58 -8.23 9.90 7.64
CA ILE A 58 -9.08 9.33 6.57
C ILE A 58 -8.87 10.08 5.25
N LYS A 59 -8.64 11.40 5.29
CA LYS A 59 -8.35 12.20 4.09
C LYS A 59 -7.05 11.77 3.43
N LYS A 60 -5.98 11.55 4.20
CA LYS A 60 -4.70 11.00 3.68
C LYS A 60 -4.90 9.59 3.13
N PHE A 61 -5.68 8.75 3.82
CA PHE A 61 -5.98 7.40 3.37
C PHE A 61 -6.70 7.39 2.02
N VAL A 62 -7.76 8.18 1.86
CA VAL A 62 -8.51 8.29 0.60
C VAL A 62 -7.64 8.86 -0.52
N ASP A 63 -6.81 9.87 -0.21
CA ASP A 63 -5.87 10.46 -1.17
C ASP A 63 -4.81 9.43 -1.63
N SER A 64 -4.26 8.68 -0.68
CA SER A 64 -3.33 7.57 -0.92
C SER A 64 -3.96 6.48 -1.78
N LEU A 65 -5.20 6.09 -1.46
CA LEU A 65 -5.94 5.08 -2.23
C LEU A 65 -6.22 5.54 -3.65
N LYS A 66 -6.58 6.80 -3.82
CA LYS A 66 -6.80 7.39 -5.15
C LYS A 66 -5.50 7.41 -5.94
N THR A 67 -4.40 7.80 -5.31
CA THR A 67 -3.05 7.82 -5.91
C THR A 67 -2.58 6.43 -6.31
N LEU A 68 -2.68 5.42 -5.43
CA LEU A 68 -2.30 4.04 -5.73
C LEU A 68 -3.16 3.44 -6.84
N LYS A 69 -4.47 3.71 -6.81
CA LYS A 69 -5.37 3.29 -7.88
C LYS A 69 -4.96 3.95 -9.20
N ASP A 70 -4.71 5.26 -9.21
CA ASP A 70 -4.29 5.97 -10.42
C ASP A 70 -2.97 5.40 -10.97
N LEU A 71 -1.99 5.12 -10.11
CA LEU A 71 -0.72 4.44 -10.45
C LEU A 71 -0.95 3.08 -11.13
N VAL A 72 -1.82 2.26 -10.55
CA VAL A 72 -2.22 0.94 -11.08
C VAL A 72 -2.91 1.07 -12.44
N PHE A 73 -3.82 2.02 -12.60
CA PHE A 73 -4.56 2.23 -13.84
C PHE A 73 -3.71 2.87 -14.94
N SER A 74 -2.81 3.78 -14.57
CA SER A 74 -1.90 4.49 -15.47
C SER A 74 -0.90 3.52 -16.13
N ARG A 75 -0.37 2.56 -15.36
CA ARG A 75 0.50 1.49 -15.90
C ARG A 75 -0.19 0.52 -16.85
N LYS A 76 -1.52 0.47 -16.88
CA LYS A 76 -2.27 -0.41 -17.79
C LYS A 76 -2.47 0.19 -19.19
N ARG A 77 -1.98 1.42 -19.43
CA ARG A 77 -2.17 2.18 -20.68
C ARG A 77 -0.94 2.23 -21.59
N ASP A 78 0.16 1.58 -21.22
CA ASP A 78 1.36 1.45 -22.08
C ASP A 78 1.42 0.05 -22.72
#